data_AF-A0A1S1R951-F1
#
_entry.id   AF-A0A1S1R951-F1
#
_cell.length_a   1.000
_cell.length_b   1.000
_cell.length_c   1.000
_cell.angle_alpha   90.00
_cell.angle_beta   90.00
_cell.angle_gamma   90.00
#
_symmetry.space_group_name_H-M   'P 1'
#
loop_
_entity.id
_entity.type
_entity.pdbx_description
1 polymer ?
#
loop_
_entity_poly.entity_id
_entity_poly.type
_entity_poly.pdbx_seq_one_letter_code
_entity_poly.pdbx_strand_id
1 'polypeptide(L)'
;MDCGDVIDEIPAPPGEFSTVAKDVALPTRVQIQAARDTNIPTSDPQAYFAKYGLLVRVGVAVDLALAPTFANEAAIGWGRGEPGLVVHVPACSTRQDGAVWLVFAGGYYVNTPRCLAVEVRTPSGTGSADIGAGAPCPGQSTVPPGS
;
A
#
# COMPACT_ATOMS: atom_id res chain seq x y z
N MET A 1 12.28 -3.07 3.33
CA MET A 1 12.06 -1.88 4.17
C MET A 1 12.48 -2.18 5.60
N ASP A 2 12.74 -1.15 6.38
CA ASP A 2 13.17 -1.24 7.78
C ASP A 2 12.43 -0.25 8.69
N CYS A 3 12.62 -0.35 10.01
CA CYS A 3 11.93 0.53 10.97
C CYS A 3 12.39 2.00 10.92
N GLY A 4 13.47 2.31 10.23
CA GLY A 4 13.90 3.67 9.90
C GLY A 4 13.18 4.25 8.69
N ASP A 5 12.31 3.49 8.01
CA ASP A 5 11.43 3.97 6.94
C ASP A 5 10.08 4.50 7.47
N VAL A 6 9.85 4.44 8.79
CA VAL A 6 8.68 5.07 9.44
C VAL A 6 8.77 6.58 9.26
N ILE A 7 7.74 7.18 8.67
CA ILE A 7 7.67 8.63 8.40
C ILE A 7 6.72 9.37 9.35
N ASP A 8 5.80 8.65 10.00
CA ASP A 8 4.83 9.22 10.93
C ASP A 8 4.27 8.14 11.87
N GLU A 9 3.70 8.56 13.00
CA GLU A 9 3.11 7.70 14.02
C GLU A 9 1.76 8.31 14.44
N ILE A 10 0.66 7.56 14.29
CA ILE A 10 -0.70 8.09 14.47
C ILE A 10 -1.56 7.23 15.40
N PRO A 11 -2.55 7.82 16.10
CA PRO A 11 -3.40 7.07 17.03
C PRO A 11 -4.46 6.21 16.31
N ALA A 12 -4.90 6.59 15.11
CA ALA A 12 -5.92 5.86 14.34
C ALA A 12 -5.77 6.10 12.82
N PRO A 13 -6.14 5.13 11.96
CA PRO A 13 -6.12 5.32 10.51
C PRO A 13 -7.16 6.38 10.07
N PRO A 14 -6.85 7.18 9.03
CA PRO A 14 -7.81 8.07 8.40
C PRO A 14 -9.03 7.33 7.82
N GLY A 15 -10.13 8.06 7.61
CA GLY A 15 -11.45 7.48 7.28
C GLY A 15 -11.52 6.75 5.93
N GLU A 16 -10.61 7.05 5.01
CA GLU A 16 -10.49 6.41 3.70
C GLU A 16 -9.78 5.05 3.73
N PHE A 17 -9.19 4.70 4.86
CA PHE A 17 -8.59 3.40 5.11
C PHE A 17 -9.63 2.42 5.69
N SER A 18 -9.37 1.13 5.48
CA SER A 18 -10.00 0.05 6.25
C SER A 18 -8.93 -0.86 6.82
N THR A 19 -9.16 -1.36 8.03
CA THR A 19 -8.28 -2.34 8.66
C THR A 19 -8.48 -3.72 8.04
N VAL A 20 -7.37 -4.33 7.62
CA VAL A 20 -7.23 -5.66 7.03
C VAL A 20 -6.38 -6.50 7.97
N ALA A 21 -6.76 -7.77 8.18
CA ALA A 21 -6.06 -8.68 9.10
C ALA A 21 -5.81 -8.09 10.51
N LYS A 22 -6.65 -7.14 10.96
CA LYS A 22 -6.60 -6.41 12.25
C LYS A 22 -5.43 -5.42 12.44
N ASP A 23 -4.32 -5.61 11.74
CA ASP A 23 -3.07 -4.92 12.04
C ASP A 23 -2.53 -4.05 10.90
N VAL A 24 -3.22 -4.03 9.75
CA VAL A 24 -2.82 -3.23 8.58
C VAL A 24 -3.99 -2.38 8.16
N ALA A 25 -3.79 -1.11 7.85
CA ALA A 25 -4.82 -0.28 7.23
C ALA A 25 -4.41 0.06 5.79
N LEU A 26 -5.33 -0.18 4.86
CA LEU A 26 -5.14 0.06 3.42
C LEU A 26 -6.26 0.95 2.86
N PRO A 27 -6.00 1.73 1.78
CA PRO A 27 -6.98 2.61 1.14
C PRO A 27 -8.04 1.86 0.34
N THR A 28 -9.01 1.27 1.02
CA THR A 28 -10.03 0.45 0.34
C THR A 28 -11.26 1.24 -0.08
N ARG A 29 -11.41 2.50 0.34
CA ARG A 29 -12.63 3.30 0.10
C ARG A 29 -12.53 4.28 -1.07
N VAL A 30 -11.31 4.60 -1.49
CA VAL A 30 -11.03 5.59 -2.54
C VAL A 30 -10.09 5.00 -3.58
N GLN A 31 -10.29 5.38 -4.83
CA GLN A 31 -9.28 5.20 -5.87
C GLN A 31 -8.12 6.16 -5.62
N ILE A 32 -6.90 5.65 -5.75
CA ILE A 32 -5.67 6.42 -5.63
C ILE A 32 -5.31 6.93 -7.02
N GLN A 33 -4.96 8.21 -7.14
CA GLN A 33 -4.44 8.74 -8.39
C GLN A 33 -3.09 8.10 -8.72
N ALA A 34 -2.91 7.69 -9.98
CA ALA A 34 -1.66 7.13 -10.47
C ALA A 34 -1.03 8.09 -11.49
N ALA A 35 0.21 8.48 -11.25
CA ALA A 35 0.98 9.31 -12.17
C ALA A 35 1.78 8.43 -13.12
N ARG A 36 1.83 8.81 -14.41
CA ARG A 36 2.61 8.11 -15.42
C ARG A 36 4.08 8.54 -15.37
N ASP A 37 5.00 7.59 -15.33
CA ASP A 37 6.40 7.83 -15.69
C ASP A 37 6.57 7.69 -17.21
N THR A 38 6.88 8.80 -17.86
CA THR A 38 7.05 8.87 -19.32
C THR A 38 8.41 8.38 -19.79
N ASN A 39 9.36 8.13 -18.89
CA ASN A 39 10.69 7.61 -19.21
C ASN A 39 10.72 6.07 -19.29
N ILE A 40 9.65 5.41 -18.87
CA ILE A 40 9.52 3.96 -18.80
C ILE A 40 8.47 3.49 -19.84
N PRO A 41 8.72 2.37 -20.56
CA PRO A 41 7.73 1.79 -21.47
C PRO A 41 6.39 1.52 -20.80
N THR A 42 5.29 1.68 -21.55
CA THR A 42 3.92 1.39 -21.05
C THR A 42 3.73 -0.05 -20.58
N SER A 43 4.53 -0.97 -21.08
CA SER A 43 4.46 -2.39 -20.71
C SER A 43 5.12 -2.69 -19.36
N ASP A 44 5.92 -1.77 -18.83
CA ASP A 44 6.66 -1.97 -17.58
C ASP A 44 5.69 -1.96 -16.38
N PRO A 45 5.78 -2.93 -15.44
CA PRO A 45 4.93 -2.97 -14.25
C PRO A 45 5.01 -1.72 -13.36
N GLN A 46 6.01 -0.87 -13.55
CA GLN A 46 6.21 0.38 -12.83
C GLN A 46 5.89 1.64 -13.64
N ALA A 47 5.27 1.50 -14.82
CA ALA A 47 4.97 2.64 -15.69
C ALA A 47 4.09 3.71 -15.02
N TYR A 48 3.19 3.33 -14.11
CA TYR A 48 2.40 4.25 -13.29
C TYR A 48 2.66 4.03 -11.81
N PHE A 49 2.71 5.11 -11.04
CA PHE A 49 2.85 5.08 -9.59
C PHE A 49 1.68 5.78 -8.90
N ALA A 50 1.00 5.02 -8.03
CA ALA A 50 -0.06 5.50 -7.15
C ALA A 50 0.48 5.63 -5.72
N LYS A 51 0.91 6.85 -5.36
CA LYS A 51 1.52 7.13 -4.06
C LYS A 51 0.49 7.05 -2.95
N TYR A 52 0.74 6.22 -1.95
CA TYR A 52 -0.13 6.13 -0.78
C TYR A 52 0.56 5.51 0.45
N GLY A 53 0.17 5.97 1.64
CA GLY A 53 0.73 5.49 2.90
C GLY A 53 0.31 4.06 3.22
N LEU A 54 1.23 3.27 3.77
CA LEU A 54 0.95 2.00 4.41
C LEU A 54 0.93 2.21 5.92
N LEU A 55 -0.16 1.78 6.57
CA LEU A 55 -0.34 1.90 8.01
C LEU A 55 -0.27 0.52 8.64
N VAL A 56 0.65 0.34 9.58
CA VAL A 56 0.87 -0.94 10.28
C VAL A 56 0.81 -0.72 11.78
N ARG A 57 0.14 -1.62 12.51
CA ARG A 57 0.10 -1.57 13.97
C ARG A 57 1.51 -1.69 14.55
N VAL A 58 1.81 -0.88 15.56
CA VAL A 58 3.08 -0.93 16.29
C VAL A 58 3.37 -2.36 16.80
N GLY A 59 4.60 -2.82 16.61
CA GLY A 59 5.09 -4.12 17.08
C GLY A 59 4.65 -5.32 16.23
N VAL A 60 3.98 -5.10 15.10
CA VAL A 60 3.49 -6.19 14.25
C VAL A 60 4.34 -6.30 12.98
N ALA A 61 4.84 -7.50 12.70
CA ALA A 61 5.44 -7.83 11.41
C ALA A 61 4.35 -8.15 10.38
N VAL A 62 4.54 -7.71 9.15
CA VAL A 62 3.53 -7.81 8.09
C VAL A 62 4.17 -8.20 6.77
N ASP A 63 3.51 -9.13 6.06
CA ASP A 63 3.77 -9.37 4.65
C ASP A 63 2.59 -8.85 3.82
N LEU A 64 2.88 -8.01 2.83
CA LEU A 64 1.94 -7.66 1.77
C LEU A 64 2.39 -8.38 0.50
N ALA A 65 1.44 -8.96 -0.23
CA ALA A 65 1.73 -9.66 -1.47
C ALA A 65 0.69 -9.39 -2.55
N LEU A 66 1.17 -9.27 -3.79
CA LEU A 66 0.36 -9.40 -5.00
C LEU A 66 0.37 -10.87 -5.45
N ALA A 67 -0.69 -11.30 -6.11
CA ALA A 67 -0.72 -12.63 -6.74
C ALA A 67 0.40 -12.74 -7.81
N PRO A 68 1.05 -13.92 -7.97
CA PRO A 68 2.13 -14.10 -8.95
C PRO A 68 1.76 -13.76 -10.40
N THR A 69 0.47 -13.82 -10.74
CA THR A 69 -0.07 -13.42 -12.04
C THR A 69 0.19 -11.96 -12.39
N PHE A 70 0.48 -11.10 -11.40
CA PHE A 70 0.79 -9.69 -11.59
C PHE A 70 2.28 -9.39 -11.84
N ALA A 71 3.17 -10.39 -11.91
CA ALA A 71 4.64 -10.19 -12.01
C ALA A 71 5.09 -9.21 -13.11
N ASN A 72 4.37 -9.18 -14.24
CA ASN A 72 4.68 -8.32 -15.38
C ASN A 72 3.74 -7.11 -15.49
N GLU A 73 2.87 -6.91 -14.51
CA GLU A 73 1.78 -5.94 -14.58
C GLU A 73 1.74 -4.96 -13.41
N ALA A 74 2.29 -5.34 -12.26
CA ALA A 74 2.26 -4.51 -11.07
C ALA A 74 3.41 -4.83 -10.10
N ALA A 75 3.69 -3.88 -9.24
CA ALA A 75 4.56 -4.02 -8.08
C ALA A 75 4.02 -3.19 -6.92
N ILE A 76 4.54 -3.43 -5.73
CA ILE A 76 4.26 -2.67 -4.51
C ILE A 76 5.58 -2.34 -3.82
N GLY A 77 5.65 -1.19 -3.15
CA GLY A 77 6.87 -0.78 -2.48
C GLY A 77 6.65 0.33 -1.47
N TRP A 78 7.26 0.18 -0.29
CA TRP A 78 7.32 1.21 0.75
C TRP A 78 8.73 1.30 1.33
N GLY A 79 9.06 2.47 1.87
CA GLY A 79 10.39 2.77 2.37
C GLY A 79 11.44 2.83 1.26
N ARG A 80 12.68 2.46 1.59
CA ARG A 80 13.82 2.45 0.65
C ARG A 80 14.01 1.13 -0.09
N GLY A 81 13.08 0.19 0.05
CA GLY A 81 13.16 -1.11 -0.64
C GLY A 81 12.79 -1.01 -2.11
N GLU A 82 13.38 -1.87 -2.94
CA GLU A 82 12.98 -2.02 -4.34
C GLU A 82 11.52 -2.50 -4.43
N PRO A 83 10.68 -1.91 -5.31
CA PRO A 83 9.33 -2.40 -5.55
C PRO A 83 9.34 -3.83 -6.10
N GLY A 84 8.37 -4.64 -5.68
CA GLY A 84 8.21 -6.01 -6.15
C GLY A 84 6.83 -6.56 -5.87
N LEU A 85 6.66 -7.87 -6.00
CA LEU A 85 5.37 -8.52 -5.69
C LEU A 85 5.10 -8.63 -4.19
N VAL A 86 6.14 -8.53 -3.37
CA VAL A 86 6.05 -8.75 -1.93
C VAL A 86 6.79 -7.64 -1.20
N VAL A 87 6.19 -7.14 -0.13
CA VAL A 87 6.81 -6.23 0.82
C VAL A 87 6.75 -6.83 2.22
N HIS A 88 7.89 -6.83 2.89
CA HIS A 88 8.03 -7.30 4.27
C HIS A 88 8.27 -6.11 5.20
N VAL A 89 7.37 -5.90 6.15
CA VAL A 89 7.48 -4.91 7.22
C VAL A 89 7.93 -5.64 8.49
N PRO A 90 9.09 -5.30 9.08
CA PRO A 90 9.49 -5.87 10.35
C PRO A 90 8.61 -5.34 11.51
N ALA A 91 8.58 -6.06 12.63
CA ALA A 91 7.92 -5.60 13.84
C ALA A 91 8.65 -4.38 14.42
N CYS A 92 8.13 -3.18 14.17
CA CYS A 92 8.74 -1.92 14.56
C CYS A 92 8.13 -1.34 15.83
N SER A 93 8.95 -0.75 16.69
CA SER A 93 8.49 -0.03 17.88
C SER A 93 8.11 1.42 17.56
N THR A 94 7.21 1.97 18.35
CA THR A 94 6.89 3.41 18.37
C THR A 94 7.95 4.21 19.11
N ARG A 95 8.14 5.48 18.74
CA ARG A 95 8.93 6.45 19.54
C ARG A 95 8.03 7.42 20.31
N GLN A 96 6.74 7.47 19.99
CA GLN A 96 5.75 8.33 20.62
C GLN A 96 4.81 7.57 21.55
N ASP A 97 4.51 8.18 22.70
CA ASP A 97 3.50 7.69 23.62
C ASP A 97 2.10 7.82 23.02
N GLY A 98 1.31 6.74 23.09
CA GLY A 98 -0.07 6.72 22.61
C GLY A 98 -0.25 6.50 21.10
N ALA A 99 0.83 6.45 20.31
CA ALA A 99 0.74 6.03 18.92
C ALA A 99 0.48 4.52 18.80
N VAL A 100 -0.44 4.15 17.91
CA VAL A 100 -0.88 2.76 17.71
C VAL A 100 -0.54 2.27 16.30
N TRP A 101 -0.34 3.19 15.36
CA TRP A 101 -0.07 2.91 13.95
C TRP A 101 1.20 3.63 13.49
N LEU A 102 2.02 2.90 12.74
CA LEU A 102 3.21 3.40 12.05
C LEU A 102 2.87 3.63 10.59
N VAL A 103 3.33 4.76 10.05
CA VAL A 103 3.09 5.16 8.66
C VAL A 103 4.37 5.03 7.85
N PHE A 104 4.26 4.36 6.70
CA PHE A 104 5.36 4.22 5.74
C PHE A 104 5.00 4.90 4.42
N ALA A 105 5.93 5.65 3.84
CA ALA A 105 5.78 6.22 2.51
C ALA A 105 6.07 5.19 1.42
N GLY A 106 5.27 5.22 0.35
CA GLY A 106 5.40 4.29 -0.75
C GLY A 106 4.14 4.29 -1.61
N GLY A 107 3.81 3.13 -2.17
CA GLY A 107 2.56 2.95 -2.89
C GLY A 107 2.56 1.75 -3.82
N TYR A 108 1.72 1.87 -4.84
CA TYR A 108 1.38 0.82 -5.78
C TYR A 108 1.87 1.21 -7.17
N TYR A 109 2.39 0.23 -7.89
CA TYR A 109 2.91 0.38 -9.24
C TYR A 109 2.09 -0.49 -10.18
N VAL A 110 1.72 0.05 -11.33
CA VAL A 110 0.99 -0.69 -12.37
C VAL A 110 1.46 -0.27 -13.75
N ASN A 111 1.44 -1.20 -14.71
CA ASN A 111 1.67 -0.88 -16.11
C ASN A 111 0.47 -0.15 -16.75
N THR A 112 -0.73 -0.36 -16.21
CA THR A 112 -1.98 0.27 -16.63
C THR A 112 -2.88 0.49 -15.41
N PRO A 113 -3.57 1.65 -15.29
CA PRO A 113 -4.52 1.91 -14.20
C PRO A 113 -5.53 0.78 -13.99
N ARG A 114 -5.67 0.27 -12.76
CA ARG A 114 -6.51 -0.90 -12.45
C ARG A 114 -6.81 -1.07 -10.95
N CYS A 115 -7.69 -2.03 -10.66
CA CYS A 115 -7.91 -2.56 -9.33
C CYS A 115 -6.94 -3.73 -9.05
N LEU A 116 -6.22 -3.66 -7.92
CA LEU A 116 -5.25 -4.66 -7.48
C LEU A 116 -5.74 -5.39 -6.24
N ALA A 117 -5.74 -6.72 -6.26
CA ALA A 117 -5.94 -7.52 -5.06
C ALA A 117 -4.61 -7.65 -4.30
N VAL A 118 -4.59 -7.19 -3.05
CA VAL A 118 -3.43 -7.26 -2.15
C VAL A 118 -3.74 -8.20 -1.01
N GLU A 119 -2.94 -9.24 -0.86
CA GLU A 119 -2.97 -10.14 0.29
C GLU A 119 -2.15 -9.55 1.44
N VAL A 120 -2.65 -9.73 2.65
CA VAL A 120 -2.00 -9.30 3.89
C VAL A 120 -1.87 -10.51 4.80
N ARG A 121 -0.66 -10.74 5.31
CA ARG A 121 -0.37 -11.75 6.33
C ARG A 121 0.28 -11.09 7.54
N THR A 122 -0.23 -11.45 8.71
CA THR A 122 0.23 -10.96 10.02
C THR A 122 0.18 -12.13 11.01
N PRO A 123 0.84 -12.03 12.18
CA PRO A 123 0.66 -12.98 13.27
C PRO A 123 -0.80 -13.13 13.73
N SER A 124 -1.62 -12.07 13.61
CA SER A 124 -3.04 -12.07 13.99
C SER A 124 -3.97 -12.73 12.96
N GLY A 125 -3.46 -13.02 11.77
CA GLY A 125 -4.20 -13.68 10.70
C GLY A 125 -3.90 -13.14 9.30
N THR A 126 -4.73 -13.59 8.36
CA THR A 126 -4.63 -13.23 6.94
C THR A 126 -5.88 -12.46 6.49
N GLY A 127 -5.72 -11.68 5.43
CA GLY A 127 -6.82 -10.95 4.79
C GLY A 127 -6.43 -10.48 3.41
N SER A 128 -7.38 -9.89 2.69
CA SER A 128 -7.13 -9.26 1.40
C SER A 128 -7.87 -7.94 1.30
N ALA A 129 -7.39 -7.08 0.42
CA ALA A 129 -8.05 -5.84 0.06
C ALA A 129 -7.85 -5.52 -1.41
N ASP A 130 -8.88 -4.91 -1.99
CA ASP A 130 -8.87 -4.40 -3.35
C ASP A 130 -8.46 -2.92 -3.34
N ILE A 131 -7.43 -2.59 -4.10
CA ILE A 131 -6.80 -1.27 -4.16
C ILE A 131 -6.93 -0.69 -5.57
N GLY A 132 -7.65 0.42 -5.71
CA GLY A 132 -7.79 1.11 -6.98
C GLY A 132 -6.56 1.96 -7.28
N ALA A 133 -5.60 1.44 -8.06
CA ALA A 133 -4.41 2.16 -8.50
C ALA A 133 -4.68 2.82 -9.85
N GLY A 134 -5.04 4.10 -9.85
CA GLY A 134 -5.40 4.87 -11.04
C GLY A 134 -6.79 4.57 -11.61
N ALA A 135 -7.37 3.40 -11.33
CA ALA A 135 -8.77 3.08 -11.65
C ALA A 135 -9.46 2.47 -10.42
N PRO A 136 -10.74 2.77 -10.17
CA PRO A 136 -11.43 2.34 -8.95
C PRO A 136 -11.70 0.84 -8.94
N CYS A 137 -11.64 0.24 -7.75
CA CYS A 137 -12.26 -1.05 -7.49
C CYS A 137 -13.78 -0.92 -7.31
N PRO A 138 -14.55 -2.02 -7.44
CA PRO A 138 -15.99 -2.00 -7.13
C PRO A 138 -16.28 -1.39 -5.75
N GLY A 139 -17.13 -0.38 -5.70
CA GLY A 139 -17.53 0.30 -4.46
C GLY A 139 -16.59 1.43 -3.99
N GLN A 140 -15.48 1.71 -4.69
CA GLN A 140 -14.62 2.85 -4.38
C GLN A 140 -15.13 4.15 -5.00
N SER A 141 -14.99 5.24 -4.26
CA SER A 141 -15.20 6.58 -4.81
C SER A 141 -14.05 6.97 -5.72
N THR A 142 -14.35 7.66 -6.82
CA THR A 142 -13.34 8.22 -7.72
C THR A 142 -12.79 9.52 -7.15
N VAL A 143 -11.47 9.72 -7.22
CA VAL A 143 -10.89 11.04 -6.98
C VAL A 143 -10.98 11.81 -8.29
N PRO A 144 -11.64 12.99 -8.32
CA PRO A 144 -11.66 13.82 -9.52
C PRO A 144 -10.23 14.13 -10.01
N PRO A 145 -9.96 14.15 -11.32
CA PRO A 145 -8.65 14.58 -11.81
C PRO A 145 -8.42 16.08 -11.51
N GLY A 146 -7.38 16.38 -10.73
CA GLY A 146 -6.80 17.73 -10.59
C GLY A 146 -7.43 18.68 -9.56
N SER A 147 -7.46 18.31 -8.27
CA SER A 147 -7.65 19.27 -7.17
C SER A 147 -6.34 19.98 -6.81
#